data_AF-A7I933-F1
#
_entry.id   AF-A7I933-F1
#
_cell.length_a   1.000
_cell.length_b   1.000
_cell.length_c   1.000
_cell.angle_alpha   90.00
_cell.angle_beta   90.00
_cell.angle_gamma   90.00
#
_symmetry.space_group_name_H-M   'P 1'
#
loop_
_entity.id
_entity.type
_entity.pdbx_description
1 polymer ?
#
loop_
_entity_poly.entity_id
_entity_poly.type
_entity_poly.pdbx_seq_one_letter_code
_entity_poly.pdbx_strand_id
1 'polypeptide(L)'
;MEKFLDAYLERMMPVFERFPEKTGHGIASVFLAYRFGLYPKAVRECAAVLPQVPEGSGSAALKKAIAITGAYAQAFADSQVKPDQPLSFAPEERSFLAVNLPRESVEDPETLELDNALILVYAAAMISSPDDEDALEEHRKFVVIMLEAYKTALGLA
;
A
#
# COMPACT_ATOMS: atom_id res chain seq x y z
N MET A 1 5.27 -13.28 -10.57
CA MET A 1 4.18 -12.57 -9.88
C MET A 1 3.53 -11.43 -10.66
N GLU A 2 4.00 -11.08 -11.86
CA GLU A 2 3.41 -10.02 -12.70
C GLU A 2 1.90 -10.18 -12.93
N LYS A 3 1.47 -11.33 -13.46
CA LYS A 3 0.04 -11.63 -13.70
C LYS A 3 -0.81 -11.60 -12.43
N PHE A 4 -0.20 -11.87 -11.27
CA PHE A 4 -0.90 -11.78 -9.99
C PHE A 4 -1.15 -10.32 -9.62
N LEU A 5 -0.16 -9.44 -9.82
CA LEU A 5 -0.34 -8.01 -9.63
C LEU A 5 -1.39 -7.46 -10.60
N ASP A 6 -1.38 -7.87 -11.87
CA ASP A 6 -2.40 -7.46 -12.85
C ASP A 6 -3.81 -7.84 -12.40
N ALA A 7 -4.01 -9.11 -12.02
CA ALA A 7 -5.29 -9.59 -11.51
C ALA A 7 -5.72 -8.86 -10.22
N TYR A 8 -4.76 -8.46 -9.39
CA TYR A 8 -5.03 -7.66 -8.20
C TYR A 8 -5.46 -6.24 -8.54
N LEU A 9 -4.78 -5.57 -9.48
CA LEU A 9 -5.16 -4.23 -9.96
C LEU A 9 -6.56 -4.27 -10.61
N GLU A 10 -6.84 -5.25 -11.45
CA GLU A 10 -8.17 -5.45 -12.05
C GLU A 10 -9.27 -5.62 -10.99
N ARG A 11 -8.99 -6.37 -9.92
CA ARG A 11 -9.93 -6.56 -8.81
C ARG A 11 -10.17 -5.27 -8.01
N MET A 12 -9.15 -4.42 -7.88
CA MET A 12 -9.22 -3.15 -7.15
C MET A 12 -9.75 -2.00 -8.00
N MET A 13 -9.72 -2.10 -9.33
CA MET A 13 -10.19 -1.07 -10.26
C MET A 13 -11.58 -0.51 -9.90
N PRO A 14 -12.66 -1.32 -9.74
CA PRO A 14 -13.98 -0.78 -9.40
C PRO A 14 -14.06 -0.12 -8.01
N VAL A 15 -13.05 -0.33 -7.15
CA VAL A 15 -12.97 0.25 -5.81
C VAL A 15 -12.40 1.68 -5.88
N PHE A 16 -11.36 1.89 -6.69
CA PHE A 16 -10.58 3.13 -6.69
C PHE A 16 -10.76 4.02 -7.93
N GLU A 17 -11.34 3.51 -9.03
CA GLU A 17 -11.48 4.27 -10.30
C GLU A 17 -12.22 5.61 -10.15
N ARG A 18 -13.07 5.74 -9.11
CA ARG A 18 -13.90 6.93 -8.86
C ARG A 18 -13.26 7.94 -7.92
N PHE A 19 -12.05 7.67 -7.47
CA PHE A 19 -11.36 8.59 -6.58
C PHE A 19 -11.04 9.88 -7.34
N PRO A 20 -11.19 11.06 -6.72
CA PRO A 20 -10.77 12.29 -7.35
C PRO A 20 -9.29 12.22 -7.69
N GLU A 21 -8.93 12.67 -8.89
CA GLU A 21 -7.54 12.68 -9.39
C GLU A 21 -6.58 13.34 -8.41
N LYS A 22 -6.99 14.45 -7.77
CA LYS A 22 -6.20 15.10 -6.71
C LYS A 22 -5.91 14.18 -5.52
N THR A 23 -6.89 13.36 -5.11
CA THR A 23 -6.66 12.36 -4.06
C THR A 23 -5.73 11.27 -4.58
N GLY A 24 -5.91 10.80 -5.82
CA GLY A 24 -5.02 9.85 -6.49
C GLY A 24 -3.56 10.32 -6.49
N HIS A 25 -3.31 11.57 -6.89
CA HIS A 25 -1.99 12.18 -6.88
C HIS A 25 -1.38 12.26 -5.47
N GLY A 26 -2.19 12.55 -4.46
CA GLY A 26 -1.77 12.50 -3.07
C GLY A 26 -1.34 11.08 -2.63
N ILE A 27 -2.08 10.05 -3.07
CA ILE A 27 -1.75 8.65 -2.78
C ILE A 27 -0.46 8.24 -3.52
N ALA A 28 -0.30 8.64 -4.78
CA ALA A 28 0.94 8.43 -5.54
C ALA A 28 2.14 9.09 -4.84
N SER A 29 1.97 10.32 -4.37
CA SER A 29 2.99 11.06 -3.62
C SER A 29 3.41 10.34 -2.33
N VAL A 30 2.47 9.70 -1.60
CA VAL A 30 2.78 8.86 -0.44
C VAL A 30 3.69 7.69 -0.85
N PHE A 31 3.29 6.92 -1.86
CA PHE A 31 4.04 5.75 -2.31
C PHE A 31 5.44 6.13 -2.77
N LEU A 32 5.55 7.14 -3.65
CA LEU A 32 6.80 7.58 -4.23
C LEU A 32 7.74 8.14 -3.15
N ALA A 33 7.25 9.00 -2.24
CA ALA A 33 8.07 9.54 -1.16
C ALA A 33 8.63 8.42 -0.26
N TYR A 34 7.80 7.43 0.09
CA TYR A 34 8.25 6.27 0.87
C TYR A 34 9.30 5.47 0.09
N ARG A 35 9.01 5.16 -1.18
CA ARG A 35 9.86 4.36 -2.06
C ARG A 35 11.23 4.99 -2.28
N PHE A 36 11.32 6.31 -2.35
CA PHE A 36 12.59 7.03 -2.47
C PHE A 36 13.33 7.22 -1.13
N GLY A 37 12.80 6.70 -0.03
CA GLY A 37 13.39 6.87 1.30
C GLY A 37 13.28 8.30 1.85
N LEU A 38 12.39 9.11 1.27
CA LEU A 38 12.13 10.49 1.72
C LEU A 38 11.15 10.46 2.90
N TYR A 39 11.50 9.75 3.97
CA TYR A 39 10.55 9.40 5.02
C TYR A 39 9.87 10.60 5.71
N PRO A 40 10.57 11.71 6.04
CA PRO A 40 9.89 12.91 6.56
C PRO A 40 8.88 13.52 5.58
N LYS A 41 9.11 13.37 4.26
CA LYS A 41 8.13 13.76 3.25
C LYS A 41 6.96 12.78 3.24
N ALA A 42 7.22 11.48 3.21
CA ALA A 42 6.18 10.45 3.21
C ALA A 42 5.21 10.59 4.39
N VAL A 43 5.70 10.92 5.59
CA VAL A 43 4.87 11.24 6.76
C VAL A 43 3.93 12.41 6.48
N ARG A 44 4.44 13.51 5.92
CA ARG A 44 3.64 14.69 5.58
C ARG A 44 2.58 14.37 4.51
N GLU A 45 2.95 13.64 3.47
CA GLU A 45 2.02 13.24 2.42
C GLU A 45 0.91 12.33 2.98
N CYS A 46 1.26 11.38 3.87
CA CYS A 46 0.28 10.50 4.52
C CYS A 46 -0.74 11.33 5.31
N ALA A 47 -0.26 12.26 6.14
CA ALA A 47 -1.11 13.13 6.93
C ALA A 47 -2.00 14.04 6.05
N ALA A 48 -1.49 14.51 4.92
CA ALA A 48 -2.21 15.37 4.00
C ALA A 48 -3.30 14.63 3.23
N VAL A 49 -3.05 13.40 2.78
CA VAL A 49 -3.99 12.65 1.93
C VAL A 49 -5.05 11.89 2.72
N LEU A 50 -4.76 11.45 3.95
CA LEU A 50 -5.72 10.73 4.81
C LEU A 50 -7.14 11.36 4.89
N PRO A 51 -7.29 12.68 5.16
CA PRO A 51 -8.62 13.31 5.21
C PRO A 51 -9.27 13.47 3.83
N GLN A 52 -8.53 13.29 2.74
CA GLN A 52 -9.01 13.42 1.36
C GLN A 52 -9.49 12.09 0.76
N VAL A 53 -9.24 10.97 1.44
CA VAL A 53 -9.74 9.65 1.00
C VAL A 53 -11.27 9.63 1.10
N PRO A 54 -12.00 9.50 -0.03
CA PRO A 54 -13.46 9.46 -0.03
C PRO A 54 -14.00 8.30 0.80
N GLU A 55 -15.23 8.42 1.29
CA GLU A 55 -15.94 7.29 1.88
C GLU A 55 -16.42 6.32 0.79
N GLY A 56 -16.41 5.02 1.09
CA GLY A 56 -16.76 3.99 0.12
C GLY A 56 -16.21 2.62 0.48
N SER A 57 -16.43 1.69 -0.45
CA SER A 57 -15.80 0.37 -0.38
C SER A 57 -14.28 0.53 -0.42
N GLY A 58 -13.55 -0.18 0.43
CA GLY A 58 -12.08 -0.14 0.48
C GLY A 58 -11.48 1.09 1.14
N SER A 59 -12.25 2.15 1.44
CA SER A 59 -11.74 3.38 2.06
C SER A 59 -11.12 3.14 3.43
N ALA A 60 -11.71 2.27 4.25
CA ALA A 60 -11.16 1.90 5.55
C ALA A 60 -9.78 1.21 5.39
N ALA A 61 -9.69 0.23 4.48
CA ALA A 61 -8.45 -0.46 4.19
C ALA A 61 -7.38 0.48 3.62
N LEU A 62 -7.74 1.38 2.70
CA LEU A 62 -6.79 2.34 2.15
C LEU A 62 -6.31 3.36 3.20
N LYS A 63 -7.21 3.89 4.04
CA LYS A 63 -6.82 4.76 5.17
C LYS A 63 -5.90 4.02 6.13
N LYS A 64 -6.15 2.74 6.40
CA LYS A 64 -5.27 1.88 7.20
C LYS A 64 -3.90 1.72 6.55
N ALA A 65 -3.85 1.47 5.24
CA ALA A 65 -2.60 1.33 4.49
C ALA A 65 -1.76 2.61 4.50
N ILE A 66 -2.39 3.77 4.30
CA ILE A 66 -1.71 5.07 4.40
C ILE A 66 -1.19 5.30 5.83
N ALA A 67 -1.98 4.94 6.85
CA ALA A 67 -1.56 5.08 8.24
C ALA A 67 -0.39 4.14 8.61
N ILE A 68 -0.39 2.88 8.16
CA ILE A 68 0.74 1.95 8.32
C ILE A 68 1.98 2.52 7.64
N THR A 69 1.87 2.92 6.37
CA THR A 69 2.97 3.54 5.61
C THR A 69 3.55 4.75 6.35
N GLY A 70 2.69 5.62 6.87
CA GLY A 70 3.08 6.79 7.64
C GLY A 70 3.80 6.45 8.95
N ALA A 71 3.32 5.43 9.69
CA ALA A 71 3.95 4.99 10.93
C ALA A 71 5.36 4.43 10.69
N TYR A 72 5.54 3.61 9.66
CA TYR A 72 6.86 3.09 9.28
C TYR A 72 7.79 4.17 8.75
N ALA A 73 7.27 5.11 7.94
CA ALA A 73 8.04 6.27 7.52
C ALA A 73 8.52 7.08 8.74
N GLN A 74 7.66 7.31 9.73
CA GLN A 74 8.05 8.01 10.95
C GLN A 74 9.16 7.26 11.70
N ALA A 75 8.98 5.95 11.92
CA ALA A 75 10.00 5.11 12.55
C ALA A 75 11.35 5.20 11.83
N PHE A 76 11.37 5.10 10.51
CA PHE A 76 12.60 5.22 9.73
C PHE A 76 13.21 6.62 9.77
N ALA A 77 12.40 7.68 9.77
CA ALA A 77 12.87 9.05 9.97
C ALA A 77 13.56 9.21 11.34
N ASP A 78 13.06 8.49 12.35
CA ASP A 78 13.60 8.47 13.71
C ASP A 78 14.72 7.43 13.91
N SER A 79 15.23 6.83 12.82
CA SER A 79 16.27 5.79 12.84
C SER A 79 15.89 4.52 13.61
N GLN A 80 14.60 4.23 13.72
CA GLN A 80 14.06 2.98 14.26
C GLN A 80 13.85 1.96 13.14
N VAL A 81 13.88 0.67 13.46
CA VAL A 81 13.63 -0.42 12.49
C VAL A 81 12.12 -0.64 12.27
N LYS A 82 11.29 -0.26 13.25
CA LYS A 82 9.83 -0.40 13.20
C LYS A 82 9.15 0.59 14.15
N PRO A 83 7.84 0.85 13.97
CA PRO A 83 7.07 1.68 14.90
C PRO A 83 6.95 1.04 16.29
N ASP A 84 6.90 1.87 17.33
CA ASP A 84 6.65 1.42 18.71
C ASP A 84 5.25 0.77 18.87
N GLN A 85 4.28 1.22 18.06
CA GLN A 85 2.92 0.68 18.01
C GLN A 85 2.56 0.36 16.56
N PRO A 86 2.94 -0.83 16.04
CA PRO A 86 2.62 -1.21 14.68
C PRO A 86 1.11 -1.36 14.51
N LEU A 87 0.60 -0.76 13.44
CA LEU A 87 -0.79 -0.89 13.03
C LEU A 87 -0.99 -2.19 12.25
N SER A 88 -2.21 -2.70 12.21
CA SER A 88 -2.57 -3.87 11.41
C SER A 88 -3.98 -3.74 10.83
N PHE A 89 -4.21 -4.43 9.72
CA PHE A 89 -5.50 -4.52 9.06
C PHE A 89 -6.50 -5.33 9.89
N ALA A 90 -7.71 -4.78 10.03
CA ALA A 90 -8.85 -5.45 10.62
C ALA A 90 -9.38 -6.57 9.70
N PRO A 91 -10.11 -7.57 10.22
CA PRO A 91 -10.64 -8.67 9.42
C PRO A 91 -11.44 -8.24 8.18
N GLU A 92 -12.20 -7.15 8.28
CA GLU A 92 -13.03 -6.63 7.21
C GLU A 92 -12.19 -5.98 6.09
N GLU A 93 -11.05 -5.40 6.47
CA GLU A 93 -10.10 -4.74 5.56
C GLU A 93 -9.28 -5.76 4.76
N ARG A 94 -9.13 -6.99 5.25
CA ARG A 94 -8.32 -8.05 4.62
C ARG A 94 -8.76 -8.43 3.22
N SER A 95 -10.05 -8.27 2.92
CA SER A 95 -10.61 -8.53 1.58
C SER A 95 -10.01 -7.63 0.50
N PHE A 96 -9.43 -6.49 0.86
CA PHE A 96 -8.79 -5.54 -0.07
C PHE A 96 -7.30 -5.80 -0.26
N LEU A 97 -6.69 -6.70 0.53
CA LEU A 97 -5.25 -6.93 0.49
C LEU A 97 -4.86 -7.85 -0.68
N ALA A 98 -3.64 -7.65 -1.19
CA ALA A 98 -3.08 -8.53 -2.21
C ALA A 98 -2.65 -9.87 -1.61
N VAL A 99 -2.02 -9.84 -0.43
CA VAL A 99 -1.53 -11.03 0.29
C VAL A 99 -2.40 -11.26 1.53
N ASN A 100 -3.52 -11.97 1.34
CA ASN A 100 -4.43 -12.31 2.42
C ASN A 100 -4.05 -13.65 3.06
N LEU A 101 -2.92 -13.67 3.77
CA LEU A 101 -2.45 -14.82 4.53
C LEU A 101 -2.80 -14.67 6.02
N PRO A 102 -3.11 -15.77 6.73
CA PRO A 102 -3.17 -15.77 8.18
C PRO A 102 -1.85 -15.27 8.78
N ARG A 103 -1.93 -14.47 9.85
CA ARG A 103 -0.71 -13.95 10.51
C ARG A 103 0.20 -15.08 11.00
N GLU A 104 -0.40 -16.16 11.48
CA GLU A 104 0.32 -17.34 12.00
C GLU A 104 1.11 -18.10 10.93
N SER A 105 0.81 -17.87 9.65
CA SER A 105 1.48 -18.56 8.54
C SER A 105 2.66 -17.78 7.96
N VAL A 106 3.03 -16.64 8.55
CA VAL A 106 4.13 -15.79 8.07
C VAL A 106 5.12 -15.52 9.21
N GLU A 107 6.41 -15.61 8.90
CA GLU A 107 7.50 -15.46 9.87
C GLU A 107 7.52 -14.07 10.51
N ASP A 108 7.29 -13.03 9.72
CA ASP A 108 7.18 -11.65 10.19
C ASP A 108 5.83 -11.04 9.78
N PRO A 109 4.81 -11.12 10.65
CA PRO A 109 3.51 -10.53 10.41
C PRO A 109 3.54 -9.01 10.29
N GLU A 110 4.49 -8.31 10.94
CA GLU A 110 4.57 -6.85 10.87
C GLU A 110 5.05 -6.41 9.48
N THR A 111 6.06 -7.10 8.93
CA THR A 111 6.51 -6.89 7.55
C THR A 111 5.40 -7.17 6.53
N LEU A 112 4.59 -8.23 6.73
CA LEU A 112 3.42 -8.50 5.88
C LEU A 112 2.42 -7.35 5.86
N GLU A 113 2.16 -6.72 7.01
CA GLU A 113 1.20 -5.61 7.11
C GLU A 113 1.73 -4.37 6.38
N LEU A 114 3.02 -4.08 6.49
CA LEU A 114 3.67 -3.02 5.71
C LEU A 114 3.64 -3.31 4.20
N ASP A 115 3.99 -4.54 3.80
CA ASP A 115 4.02 -4.91 2.39
C ASP A 115 2.63 -4.77 1.75
N ASN A 116 1.61 -5.31 2.41
CA ASN A 116 0.22 -5.15 1.98
C ASN A 116 -0.21 -3.67 1.94
N ALA A 117 0.22 -2.86 2.91
CA ALA A 117 -0.05 -1.43 2.89
C ALA A 117 0.55 -0.75 1.66
N LEU A 118 1.83 -0.99 1.37
CA LEU A 118 2.51 -0.42 0.21
C LEU A 118 1.91 -0.90 -1.12
N ILE A 119 1.56 -2.19 -1.22
CA ILE A 119 0.90 -2.75 -2.40
C ILE A 119 -0.50 -2.13 -2.60
N LEU A 120 -1.27 -1.91 -1.53
CA LEU A 120 -2.60 -1.29 -1.62
C LEU A 120 -2.52 0.21 -1.97
N VAL A 121 -1.57 0.95 -1.39
CA VAL A 121 -1.31 2.35 -1.76
C VAL A 121 -0.89 2.44 -3.22
N TYR A 122 0.01 1.58 -3.69
CA TYR A 122 0.41 1.50 -5.09
C TYR A 122 -0.78 1.24 -6.01
N ALA A 123 -1.62 0.24 -5.69
CA ALA A 123 -2.79 -0.08 -6.51
C ALA A 123 -3.78 1.08 -6.59
N ALA A 124 -4.10 1.71 -5.45
CA ALA A 124 -4.97 2.87 -5.42
C ALA A 124 -4.39 4.03 -6.24
N ALA A 125 -3.08 4.30 -6.14
CA ALA A 125 -2.41 5.33 -6.94
C ALA A 125 -2.46 5.03 -8.44
N MET A 126 -2.08 3.81 -8.87
CA MET A 126 -2.11 3.39 -10.28
C MET A 126 -3.49 3.54 -10.91
N ILE A 127 -4.55 3.23 -10.15
CA ILE A 127 -5.92 3.27 -10.66
C ILE A 127 -6.49 4.69 -10.69
N SER A 128 -6.10 5.55 -9.75
CA SER A 128 -6.75 6.86 -9.54
C SER A 128 -5.90 8.08 -9.92
N SER A 129 -4.64 7.90 -10.33
CA SER A 129 -3.74 8.98 -10.75
C SER A 129 -3.10 8.72 -12.11
N PRO A 130 -3.82 8.97 -13.22
CA PRO A 130 -3.27 8.82 -14.58
C PRO A 130 -2.01 9.66 -14.81
N ASP A 131 -1.95 10.85 -14.22
CA ASP A 131 -0.82 11.78 -14.34
C ASP A 131 0.48 11.24 -13.71
N ASP A 132 0.38 10.30 -12.77
CA ASP A 132 1.53 9.67 -12.11
C ASP A 132 1.80 8.24 -12.64
N GLU A 133 1.05 7.75 -13.63
CA GLU A 133 1.12 6.36 -14.11
C GLU A 133 2.53 5.96 -14.53
N ASP A 134 3.20 6.76 -15.37
CA ASP A 134 4.57 6.48 -15.83
C ASP A 134 5.55 6.36 -14.65
N ALA A 135 5.46 7.27 -13.68
CA ALA A 135 6.34 7.28 -12.51
C ALA A 135 6.08 6.09 -11.58
N LEU A 136 4.82 5.66 -11.46
CA LEU A 136 4.45 4.48 -10.68
C LEU A 136 4.88 3.19 -11.39
N GLU A 137 4.74 3.11 -12.71
CA GLU A 137 5.12 1.95 -13.52
C GLU A 137 6.63 1.65 -13.42
N GLU A 138 7.49 2.67 -13.32
CA GLU A 138 8.92 2.51 -13.02
C GLU A 138 9.19 1.72 -11.72
N HIS A 139 8.23 1.72 -10.80
CA HIS A 139 8.30 1.03 -9.52
C HIS A 139 7.49 -0.26 -9.46
N ARG A 140 6.82 -0.67 -10.54
CA ARG A 140 6.06 -1.92 -10.61
C ARG A 140 6.89 -3.13 -10.21
N LYS A 141 8.15 -3.20 -10.67
CA LYS A 141 9.09 -4.28 -10.31
C LYS A 141 9.32 -4.39 -8.80
N PHE A 142 9.32 -3.28 -8.07
CA PHE A 142 9.47 -3.30 -6.60
C PHE A 142 8.28 -4.02 -5.96
N VAL A 143 7.06 -3.66 -6.36
CA VAL A 143 5.81 -4.28 -5.88
C VAL A 143 5.77 -5.78 -6.20
N VAL A 144 6.23 -6.16 -7.40
CA VAL A 144 6.32 -7.57 -7.82
C VAL A 144 7.30 -8.35 -6.95
N ILE A 145 8.45 -7.77 -6.59
CA ILE A 145 9.42 -8.41 -5.70
C ILE A 145 8.82 -8.62 -4.30
N MET A 146 8.06 -7.65 -3.77
CA MET A 146 7.36 -7.81 -2.49
C MET A 146 6.38 -8.98 -2.55
N LEU A 147 5.59 -9.07 -3.63
CA LEU A 147 4.66 -10.18 -3.85
C LEU A 147 5.37 -11.54 -4.01
N GLU A 148 6.54 -11.57 -4.64
CA GLU A 148 7.32 -12.80 -4.84
C GLU A 148 7.76 -13.42 -3.51
N ALA A 149 8.00 -12.63 -2.46
CA ALA A 149 8.33 -13.13 -1.13
C ALA A 149 7.23 -14.03 -0.53
N TYR A 150 5.97 -13.86 -0.97
CA TYR A 150 4.81 -14.60 -0.48
C TYR A 150 4.32 -15.67 -1.46
N LYS A 151 4.97 -15.83 -2.63
CA LYS A 151 4.53 -16.71 -3.71
C LYS A 151 4.25 -18.14 -3.24
N THR A 152 5.17 -18.74 -2.48
CA THR A 152 5.03 -20.11 -1.96
C THR A 152 3.89 -20.22 -0.95
N ALA A 153 3.76 -19.26 -0.03
CA ALA A 153 2.71 -19.26 0.98
C ALA A 153 1.30 -19.06 0.37
N LEU A 154 1.23 -18.37 -0.78
CA LEU A 154 0.02 -18.22 -1.57
C LEU A 154 -0.32 -19.46 -2.43
N GLY A 155 0.52 -20.52 -2.40
CA GLY A 155 0.30 -21.74 -3.17
C GLY A 155 0.50 -21.57 -4.69
N LEU A 156 1.20 -20.51 -5.10
CA LEU A 156 1.51 -20.23 -6.50
C LEU A 156 2.89 -20.84 -6.81
N ALA A 157 2.95 -21.99 -7.47
CA ALA A 157 4.21 -22.63 -7.88
C ALA A 157 4.65 -22.14 -9.27
#